data_AF-A0AAD8VNX8-F1
#
_entry.id   AF-A0AAD8VNX8-F1
#
_cell.length_a   1.000
_cell.length_b   1.000
_cell.length_c   1.000
_cell.angle_alpha   90.00
_cell.angle_beta   90.00
_cell.angle_gamma   90.00
#
_symmetry.space_group_name_H-M   'P 1'
#
loop_
_entity.id
_entity.type
_entity.pdbx_description
1 polymer ?
#
loop_
_entity_poly.entity_id
_entity_poly.type
_entity_poly.pdbx_seq_one_letter_code
_entity_poly.pdbx_strand_id
1 'polypeptide(L)'
;MKDIGVDAYRFSISWSRIFPNGTGKPNEEGLSYYNSLIDVLLDKGIQPYVTLFHWDLPQALEDKYGGWLNSQIVEDFVHYASTCFQEFGDRVKHWITVNEPHNFAIDGYDFGIQAPGRCSILSHLFCKDGKSSTEPYIVAHNILLAHAGVFHTYKQYFKKKQGGLIGIALDSKWYEPLSDVNEDREAAARAMDFELGWFLDPLMFGHYPASMQKLVGDRLPQFSNQESQLVSGSLDFVGINHYTTLYARNDRMRIRKLVMNDASTDSAIISTAYRNGKKIGETAASSWLHIVPWGLFNLMKHVKEKYGNPPVFITENGMDDANNRFSRLETVLQDDKRIQYHNDYMSSLLDAIRKEGCNVQGYFVWSLLDNWEWNSGYTVRFGLYYIDYNNNLTRIPKASVEWFSQYEGSVNEGLPGPTIWRVVDFSNADVAVDHYHLYKVEDFVHYASTCFKEFGDRVKHWLTVNDPGSFAIYGYDYGIKAPGYFDEDRKAAA
;
A
#
# COMPACT_ATOMS: atom_id res chain seq x y z
N MET A 1 -9.66 -12.96 11.49
CA MET A 1 -8.67 -13.60 10.59
C MET A 1 -9.15 -14.95 10.13
N LYS A 2 -9.31 -15.95 11.00
CA LYS A 2 -9.92 -17.23 10.61
C LYS A 2 -11.31 -17.05 9.97
N ASP A 3 -12.13 -16.17 10.53
CA ASP A 3 -13.47 -15.87 9.97
C ASP A 3 -13.41 -15.23 8.58
N ILE A 4 -12.30 -14.53 8.24
CA ILE A 4 -12.06 -13.99 6.91
C ILE A 4 -11.53 -15.06 5.95
N GLY A 5 -10.84 -16.09 6.48
CA GLY A 5 -10.17 -17.10 5.66
C GLY A 5 -8.80 -16.70 5.13
N VAL A 6 -8.11 -15.74 5.78
CA VAL A 6 -6.77 -15.29 5.33
C VAL A 6 -5.69 -16.38 5.49
N ASP A 7 -4.76 -16.43 4.54
CA ASP A 7 -3.63 -17.37 4.55
C ASP A 7 -2.51 -16.98 5.51
N ALA A 8 -2.33 -15.68 5.75
CA ALA A 8 -1.18 -15.15 6.45
C ALA A 8 -1.53 -13.94 7.32
N TYR A 9 -0.71 -13.72 8.35
CA TYR A 9 -0.77 -12.53 9.18
C TYR A 9 0.60 -11.89 9.32
N ARG A 10 0.71 -10.63 8.89
CA ARG A 10 1.88 -9.82 9.12
C ARG A 10 1.77 -9.08 10.45
N PHE A 11 2.73 -9.28 11.35
CA PHE A 11 2.81 -8.55 12.62
C PHE A 11 4.27 -8.23 12.97
N SER A 12 4.50 -7.31 13.91
CA SER A 12 5.84 -6.99 14.40
C SER A 12 6.14 -7.58 15.78
N ILE A 13 7.41 -7.94 15.99
CA ILE A 13 7.95 -8.21 17.31
C ILE A 13 8.47 -6.90 17.88
N SER A 14 8.04 -6.56 19.09
CA SER A 14 8.50 -5.37 19.78
C SER A 14 9.88 -5.62 20.36
N TRP A 15 10.89 -4.92 19.83
CA TRP A 15 12.26 -5.05 20.32
C TRP A 15 12.32 -4.77 21.82
N SER A 16 11.68 -3.70 22.30
CA SER A 16 11.65 -3.38 23.74
C SER A 16 10.93 -4.42 24.60
N ARG A 17 10.06 -5.26 24.03
CA ARG A 17 9.44 -6.37 24.76
C ARG A 17 10.40 -7.54 24.94
N ILE A 18 11.26 -7.81 23.95
CA ILE A 18 12.28 -8.86 24.01
C ILE A 18 13.50 -8.39 24.81
N PHE A 19 14.01 -7.19 24.52
CA PHE A 19 15.11 -6.56 25.24
C PHE A 19 14.68 -5.19 25.76
N PRO A 20 14.19 -5.09 27.01
CA PRO A 20 13.76 -3.81 27.59
C PRO A 20 14.85 -2.72 27.60
N ASN A 21 16.11 -3.13 27.74
CA ASN A 21 17.27 -2.23 27.68
C ASN A 21 17.95 -2.23 26.30
N GLY A 22 17.27 -2.76 25.27
CA GLY A 22 17.75 -2.95 23.90
C GLY A 22 18.74 -4.09 23.68
N THR A 23 19.53 -4.42 24.70
CA THR A 23 20.50 -5.52 24.70
C THR A 23 20.47 -6.29 26.03
N GLY A 24 21.29 -7.32 26.17
CA GLY A 24 21.48 -8.06 27.42
C GLY A 24 20.73 -9.39 27.44
N LYS A 25 20.05 -9.70 28.55
CA LYS A 25 19.24 -10.93 28.65
C LYS A 25 17.84 -10.68 28.08
N PRO A 26 17.32 -11.58 27.22
CA PRO A 26 15.94 -11.52 26.77
C PRO A 26 14.94 -11.60 27.93
N ASN A 27 13.80 -10.94 27.76
CA ASN A 27 12.63 -11.03 28.63
C ASN A 27 11.81 -12.27 28.26
N GLU A 28 11.83 -13.28 29.12
CA GLU A 28 11.15 -14.57 28.93
C GLU A 28 9.63 -14.41 28.70
N GLU A 29 8.97 -13.47 29.38
CA GLU A 29 7.53 -13.23 29.17
C GLU A 29 7.26 -12.66 27.78
N GLY A 30 8.16 -11.82 27.27
CA GLY A 30 8.11 -11.31 25.91
C GLY A 30 8.24 -12.42 24.87
N LEU A 31 9.19 -13.34 25.09
CA LEU A 31 9.36 -14.52 24.24
C LEU A 31 8.12 -15.43 24.28
N SER A 32 7.58 -15.69 25.48
CA SER A 32 6.40 -16.53 25.68
C SER A 32 5.15 -15.96 24.98
N TYR A 33 4.98 -14.63 25.00
CA TYR A 33 3.89 -13.97 24.29
C TYR A 33 3.93 -14.23 22.77
N TYR A 34 5.08 -14.02 22.14
CA TYR A 34 5.20 -14.21 20.68
C TYR A 34 5.14 -15.69 20.29
N ASN A 35 5.70 -16.59 21.09
CA ASN A 35 5.51 -18.03 20.92
C ASN A 35 4.02 -18.39 20.90
N SER A 36 3.26 -17.93 21.91
CA SER A 36 1.82 -18.20 22.00
C SER A 36 1.04 -17.65 20.81
N LEU A 37 1.38 -16.45 20.34
CA LEU A 37 0.76 -15.87 19.15
C LEU A 37 1.06 -16.69 17.89
N ILE A 38 2.32 -17.05 17.67
CA ILE A 38 2.75 -17.85 16.52
C ILE A 38 2.08 -19.22 16.53
N ASP A 39 2.04 -19.89 17.68
CA ASP A 39 1.41 -21.21 17.82
C ASP A 39 -0.08 -21.13 17.50
N VAL A 40 -0.79 -20.14 18.05
CA VAL A 40 -2.22 -19.96 17.75
C VAL A 40 -2.46 -19.63 16.27
N LEU A 41 -1.61 -18.83 15.62
CA LEU A 41 -1.74 -18.55 14.19
C LEU A 41 -1.61 -19.84 13.37
N LEU A 42 -0.57 -20.63 13.64
CA LEU A 42 -0.32 -21.89 12.93
C LEU A 42 -1.40 -22.95 13.20
N ASP A 43 -1.89 -23.05 14.45
CA ASP A 43 -3.03 -23.91 14.81
C ASP A 43 -4.31 -23.54 14.05
N LYS A 44 -4.43 -22.29 13.58
CA LYS A 44 -5.52 -21.82 12.73
C LYS A 44 -5.18 -21.84 11.24
N GLY A 45 -4.01 -22.37 10.85
CA GLY A 45 -3.56 -22.44 9.46
C GLY A 45 -3.03 -21.13 8.89
N ILE A 46 -2.80 -20.11 9.72
CA ILE A 46 -2.39 -18.76 9.30
C ILE A 46 -0.87 -18.65 9.41
N GLN A 47 -0.20 -18.34 8.30
CA GLN A 47 1.25 -18.22 8.25
C GLN A 47 1.74 -16.89 8.85
N PRO A 48 2.70 -16.91 9.80
CA PRO A 48 3.27 -15.69 10.37
C PRO A 48 4.29 -15.05 9.41
N TYR A 49 4.07 -13.78 9.07
CA TYR A 49 5.04 -12.90 8.42
C TYR A 49 5.51 -11.87 9.45
N VAL A 50 6.76 -11.97 9.89
CA VAL A 50 7.21 -11.25 11.08
C VAL A 50 8.10 -10.08 10.71
N THR A 51 7.70 -8.87 11.09
CA THR A 51 8.54 -7.67 11.03
C THR A 51 9.37 -7.53 12.30
N LEU A 52 10.69 -7.44 12.18
CA LEU A 52 11.59 -7.33 13.33
C LEU A 52 11.62 -5.91 13.92
N PHE A 53 11.60 -4.89 13.07
CA PHE A 53 11.59 -3.49 13.48
C PHE A 53 10.48 -2.72 12.78
N HIS A 54 9.54 -2.20 13.56
CA HIS A 54 8.44 -1.36 13.09
C HIS A 54 8.41 -0.07 13.93
N TRP A 55 9.52 0.67 13.85
CA TRP A 55 9.74 1.99 14.47
C TRP A 55 9.65 2.01 16.00
N ASP A 56 9.87 0.86 16.62
CA ASP A 56 9.68 0.59 18.05
C ASP A 56 11.03 0.38 18.77
N LEU A 57 11.97 1.29 18.50
CA LEU A 57 13.32 1.23 19.05
C LEU A 57 13.26 1.32 20.59
N PRO A 58 13.95 0.44 21.34
CA PRO A 58 14.06 0.58 22.78
C PRO A 58 14.68 1.93 23.14
N GLN A 59 13.97 2.74 23.93
CA GLN A 59 14.43 4.07 24.34
C GLN A 59 15.82 4.05 24.99
N ALA A 60 16.18 2.94 25.66
CA ALA A 60 17.52 2.76 26.23
C ALA A 60 18.66 2.86 25.19
N LEU A 61 18.44 2.47 23.94
CA LEU A 61 19.44 2.60 22.86
C LEU A 61 19.50 4.03 22.31
N GLU A 62 18.34 4.68 22.20
CA GLU A 62 18.26 6.11 21.86
C GLU A 62 18.98 6.96 22.90
N ASP A 63 18.75 6.71 24.19
CA ASP A 63 19.40 7.43 25.29
C ASP A 63 20.91 7.14 25.38
N LYS A 64 21.32 5.90 25.09
CA LYS A 64 22.72 5.47 25.23
C LYS A 64 23.62 6.05 24.14
N TYR A 65 23.16 6.10 22.90
CA TYR A 65 24.00 6.52 21.78
C TYR A 65 23.27 7.20 20.62
N GLY A 66 21.98 7.53 20.75
CA GLY A 66 21.18 8.16 19.69
C GLY A 66 20.62 7.17 18.67
N GLY A 67 20.46 5.89 19.07
CA GLY A 67 19.77 4.89 18.26
C GLY A 67 20.37 4.73 16.86
N TRP A 68 19.54 4.92 15.83
CA TRP A 68 19.93 4.73 14.44
C TRP A 68 20.96 5.74 13.91
N LEU A 69 21.29 6.79 14.66
CA LEU A 69 22.38 7.70 14.31
C LEU A 69 23.77 7.12 14.56
N ASN A 70 23.88 6.05 15.34
CA ASN A 70 25.14 5.43 15.71
C ASN A 70 25.30 4.05 15.08
N SER A 71 26.49 3.75 14.57
CA SER A 71 26.77 2.45 13.93
C SER A 71 26.68 1.26 14.88
N GLN A 72 26.76 1.45 16.21
CA GLN A 72 26.54 0.38 17.20
C GLN A 72 25.15 -0.28 17.06
N ILE A 73 24.16 0.45 16.53
CA ILE A 73 22.82 -0.09 16.30
C ILE A 73 22.83 -1.31 15.37
N VAL A 74 23.81 -1.40 14.47
CA VAL A 74 23.95 -2.50 13.52
C VAL A 74 24.15 -3.81 14.27
N GLU A 75 25.11 -3.84 15.21
CA GLU A 75 25.39 -5.04 16.01
C GLU A 75 24.24 -5.36 16.97
N ASP A 76 23.67 -4.35 17.63
CA ASP A 76 22.57 -4.54 18.57
C ASP A 76 21.31 -5.09 17.86
N PHE A 77 21.01 -4.59 16.66
CA PHE A 77 19.90 -5.08 15.85
C PHE A 77 20.13 -6.51 15.33
N VAL A 78 21.35 -6.82 14.89
CA VAL A 78 21.73 -8.19 14.47
C VAL A 78 21.60 -9.17 15.64
N HIS A 79 22.00 -8.77 16.84
CA HIS A 79 21.85 -9.59 18.04
C HIS A 79 20.37 -9.84 18.39
N TYR A 80 19.56 -8.79 18.35
CA TYR A 80 18.12 -8.91 18.55
C TYR A 80 17.46 -9.83 17.51
N ALA A 81 17.73 -9.62 16.22
CA ALA A 81 17.21 -10.46 15.15
C ALA A 81 17.64 -11.93 15.30
N SER A 82 18.91 -12.17 15.67
CA SER A 82 19.43 -13.52 15.92
C SER A 82 18.68 -14.22 17.05
N THR A 83 18.32 -13.49 18.11
CA THR A 83 17.49 -14.02 19.20
C THR A 83 16.11 -14.40 18.68
N CYS A 84 15.46 -13.54 17.89
CA CYS A 84 14.19 -13.87 17.25
C CYS A 84 14.28 -15.10 16.33
N PHE A 85 15.37 -15.27 15.58
CA PHE A 85 15.58 -16.45 14.75
C PHE A 85 15.76 -17.72 15.59
N GLN A 86 16.50 -17.65 16.69
CA GLN A 86 16.68 -18.78 17.61
C GLN A 86 15.36 -19.23 18.21
N GLU A 87 14.55 -18.29 18.66
CA GLU A 87 13.32 -18.56 19.42
C GLU A 87 12.12 -18.91 18.54
N PHE A 88 12.01 -18.32 17.36
CA PHE A 88 10.79 -18.39 16.54
C PHE A 88 11.01 -18.96 15.14
N GLY A 89 12.25 -19.03 14.65
CA GLY A 89 12.54 -19.39 13.26
C GLY A 89 12.31 -20.87 12.92
N ASP A 90 12.09 -21.72 13.93
CA ASP A 90 11.58 -23.07 13.72
C ASP A 90 10.18 -23.07 13.07
N ARG A 91 9.36 -22.06 13.35
CA ARG A 91 7.99 -21.87 12.86
C ARG A 91 7.82 -20.71 11.88
N VAL A 92 8.47 -19.57 12.13
CA VAL A 92 8.39 -18.39 11.26
C VAL A 92 9.27 -18.55 10.03
N LYS A 93 8.67 -18.43 8.83
CA LYS A 93 9.35 -18.62 7.55
C LYS A 93 9.48 -17.36 6.69
N HIS A 94 8.85 -16.25 7.10
CA HIS A 94 8.94 -14.99 6.38
C HIS A 94 9.30 -13.88 7.35
N TRP A 95 10.50 -13.33 7.18
CA TRP A 95 11.03 -12.27 8.02
C TRP A 95 11.17 -10.98 7.21
N ILE A 96 10.69 -9.90 7.80
CA ILE A 96 10.83 -8.54 7.28
C ILE A 96 11.72 -7.81 8.29
N THR A 97 12.91 -7.36 7.91
CA THR A 97 13.81 -6.77 8.90
C THR A 97 13.29 -5.43 9.40
N VAL A 98 12.97 -4.51 8.50
CA VAL A 98 12.62 -3.13 8.80
C VAL A 98 11.39 -2.76 7.97
N ASN A 99 10.43 -2.09 8.62
CA ASN A 99 9.30 -1.46 7.95
C ASN A 99 9.66 -0.03 7.53
N GLU A 100 9.35 0.31 6.28
CA GLU A 100 9.33 1.67 5.74
C GLU A 100 10.53 2.53 6.17
N PRO A 101 11.76 2.12 5.83
CA PRO A 101 12.95 2.81 6.30
C PRO A 101 13.10 4.21 5.70
N HIS A 102 12.47 4.51 4.56
CA HIS A 102 12.44 5.86 3.99
C HIS A 102 11.57 6.78 4.84
N ASN A 103 10.31 6.41 5.09
CA ASN A 103 9.43 7.19 5.96
C ASN A 103 10.04 7.33 7.37
N PHE A 104 10.63 6.27 7.94
CA PHE A 104 11.30 6.35 9.24
C PHE A 104 12.41 7.41 9.27
N ALA A 105 13.28 7.42 8.25
CA ALA A 105 14.39 8.36 8.16
C ALA A 105 13.91 9.80 7.94
N ILE A 106 12.92 10.03 7.08
CA ILE A 106 12.40 11.36 6.78
C ILE A 106 11.50 11.88 7.91
N ASP A 107 10.51 11.12 8.36
CA ASP A 107 9.56 11.61 9.37
C ASP A 107 10.19 11.70 10.76
N GLY A 108 11.15 10.82 11.08
CA GLY A 108 11.85 10.79 12.37
C GLY A 108 13.03 11.76 12.50
N TYR A 109 13.75 12.02 11.39
CA TYR A 109 15.03 12.75 11.41
C TYR A 109 15.14 13.91 10.41
N ASP A 110 14.13 14.14 9.55
CA ASP A 110 14.00 15.34 8.72
C ASP A 110 12.83 16.22 9.20
N PHE A 111 11.60 15.74 9.08
CA PHE A 111 10.42 16.51 9.49
C PHE A 111 10.26 16.56 11.02
N GLY A 112 10.83 15.57 11.73
CA GLY A 112 10.76 15.45 13.18
C GLY A 112 9.33 15.31 13.71
N ILE A 113 8.42 14.76 12.88
CA ILE A 113 7.03 14.54 13.26
C ILE A 113 6.84 13.18 13.93
N GLN A 114 7.65 12.18 13.60
CA GLN A 114 7.63 10.88 14.25
C GLN A 114 8.80 10.72 15.21
N ALA A 115 8.76 9.72 16.11
CA ALA A 115 9.86 9.45 17.02
C ALA A 115 11.16 9.13 16.24
N PRO A 116 12.33 9.64 16.67
CA PRO A 116 12.58 10.38 17.92
C PRO A 116 12.29 11.89 17.87
N GLY A 117 11.75 12.41 16.76
CA GLY A 117 11.33 13.81 16.63
C GLY A 117 12.49 14.77 16.42
N ARG A 118 13.48 14.36 15.62
CA ARG A 118 14.70 15.14 15.36
C ARG A 118 14.56 15.91 14.04
N CYS A 119 14.96 17.18 14.06
CA CYS A 119 15.01 18.00 12.85
C CYS A 119 15.83 19.28 13.03
N SER A 120 16.11 19.97 11.92
CA SER A 120 16.69 21.31 11.90
C SER A 120 15.73 22.36 12.52
N ILE A 121 16.21 23.11 13.52
CA ILE A 121 15.42 24.13 14.26
C ILE A 121 14.78 25.17 13.33
N LEU A 122 15.46 25.57 12.25
CA LEU A 122 14.97 26.57 11.31
C LEU A 122 13.74 26.12 10.52
N SER A 123 13.52 24.81 10.38
CA SER A 123 12.46 24.22 9.56
C SER A 123 11.23 23.82 10.39
N HIS A 124 11.43 23.35 11.64
CA HIS A 124 10.32 22.97 12.52
C HIS A 124 10.58 23.36 13.97
N LEU A 125 9.93 24.45 14.41
CA LEU A 125 10.00 25.07 15.75
C LEU A 125 9.75 24.12 16.93
N PHE A 126 9.38 22.87 16.68
CA PHE A 126 8.97 21.87 17.67
C PHE A 126 10.05 20.84 17.99
N CYS A 127 11.09 20.69 17.16
CA CYS A 127 12.16 19.75 17.44
C CYS A 127 13.13 20.31 18.48
N LYS A 128 13.54 19.45 19.42
CA LYS A 128 14.48 19.82 20.48
C LYS A 128 15.93 19.87 19.98
N ASP A 129 16.27 19.00 19.05
CA ASP A 129 17.60 18.82 18.47
C ASP A 129 17.47 18.08 17.13
N GLY A 130 18.53 18.07 16.34
CA GLY A 130 18.57 17.36 15.05
C GLY A 130 19.19 18.16 13.92
N LYS A 131 19.48 17.45 12.83
CA LYS A 131 20.02 18.04 11.61
C LYS A 131 19.44 17.33 10.39
N SER A 132 18.31 17.83 9.91
CA SER A 132 17.56 17.30 8.77
C SER A 132 18.38 17.23 7.47
N SER A 133 19.45 18.01 7.36
CA SER A 133 20.37 17.94 6.21
C SER A 133 21.27 16.70 6.19
N THR A 134 21.50 16.00 7.31
CA THR A 134 22.47 14.88 7.38
C THR A 134 21.94 13.63 8.07
N GLU A 135 21.15 13.79 9.14
CA GLU A 135 20.69 12.68 9.97
C GLU A 135 19.89 11.61 9.21
N PRO A 136 18.96 11.95 8.30
CA PRO A 136 18.23 10.95 7.51
C PRO A 136 19.17 10.01 6.72
N TYR A 137 20.27 10.52 6.19
CA TYR A 137 21.25 9.73 5.43
C TYR A 137 22.08 8.81 6.30
N ILE A 138 22.42 9.24 7.52
CA ILE A 138 23.13 8.41 8.50
C ILE A 138 22.24 7.25 8.94
N VAL A 139 20.98 7.55 9.27
CA VAL A 139 19.97 6.56 9.68
C VAL A 139 19.72 5.55 8.57
N ALA A 140 19.47 6.00 7.34
CA ALA A 140 19.26 5.12 6.20
C ALA A 140 20.47 4.21 5.94
N HIS A 141 21.69 4.73 6.09
CA HIS A 141 22.91 3.95 5.92
C HIS A 141 23.06 2.86 6.99
N ASN A 142 22.86 3.20 8.26
CA ASN A 142 22.91 2.22 9.35
C ASN A 142 21.80 1.17 9.23
N ILE A 143 20.60 1.53 8.77
CA ILE A 143 19.53 0.57 8.48
C ILE A 143 19.95 -0.42 7.39
N LEU A 144 20.56 0.04 6.30
CA LEU A 144 21.02 -0.83 5.21
C LEU A 144 22.11 -1.81 5.70
N LEU A 145 23.07 -1.34 6.50
CA LEU A 145 24.10 -2.19 7.09
C LEU A 145 23.50 -3.20 8.10
N ALA A 146 22.55 -2.76 8.92
CA ALA A 146 21.86 -3.63 9.87
C ALA A 146 21.02 -4.70 9.17
N HIS A 147 20.25 -4.34 8.14
CA HIS A 147 19.52 -5.27 7.29
C HIS A 147 20.46 -6.33 6.68
N ALA A 148 21.56 -5.90 6.06
CA ALA A 148 22.53 -6.80 5.46
C ALA A 148 23.17 -7.73 6.50
N GLY A 149 23.55 -7.20 7.66
CA GLY A 149 24.06 -7.98 8.79
C GLY A 149 23.06 -9.06 9.25
N VAL A 150 21.77 -8.72 9.35
CA VAL A 150 20.70 -9.65 9.70
C VAL A 150 20.54 -10.73 8.63
N PHE A 151 20.52 -10.35 7.35
CA PHE A 151 20.40 -11.28 6.23
C PHE A 151 21.54 -12.31 6.23
N HIS A 152 22.78 -11.86 6.32
CA HIS A 152 23.94 -12.76 6.29
C HIS A 152 24.02 -13.64 7.54
N THR A 153 23.67 -13.11 8.71
CA THR A 153 23.58 -13.88 9.94
C THR A 153 22.54 -15.01 9.81
N TYR A 154 21.36 -14.70 9.30
CA TYR A 154 20.34 -15.71 9.04
C TYR A 154 20.81 -16.75 8.01
N LYS A 155 21.34 -16.29 6.87
CA LYS A 155 21.85 -17.15 5.80
C LYS A 155 22.92 -18.11 6.30
N GLN A 156 23.84 -17.64 7.14
CA GLN A 156 24.97 -18.42 7.64
C GLN A 156 24.56 -19.43 8.72
N TYR A 157 23.73 -19.02 9.68
CA TYR A 157 23.51 -19.81 10.90
C TYR A 157 22.14 -20.49 10.97
N PHE A 158 21.13 -19.98 10.26
CA PHE A 158 19.73 -20.37 10.48
C PHE A 158 19.07 -20.95 9.22
N LYS A 159 19.32 -20.37 8.05
CA LYS A 159 18.61 -20.67 6.80
C LYS A 159 18.63 -22.14 6.41
N LYS A 160 19.75 -22.83 6.58
CA LYS A 160 19.87 -24.26 6.26
C LYS A 160 18.92 -25.14 7.08
N LYS A 161 18.68 -24.80 8.36
CA LYS A 161 17.82 -25.56 9.26
C LYS A 161 16.36 -25.09 9.19
N GLN A 162 16.16 -23.78 9.07
CA GLN A 162 14.86 -23.15 9.22
C GLN A 162 14.12 -22.95 7.89
N GLY A 163 14.83 -22.79 6.78
CA GLY A 163 14.25 -22.71 5.43
C GLY A 163 13.45 -21.44 5.13
N GLY A 164 13.42 -20.44 6.02
CA GLY A 164 12.70 -19.18 5.79
C GLY A 164 13.40 -18.21 4.84
N LEU A 165 12.69 -17.13 4.51
CA LEU A 165 13.09 -16.05 3.62
C LEU A 165 13.21 -14.74 4.39
N ILE A 166 14.16 -13.88 3.98
CA ILE A 166 14.35 -12.54 4.53
C ILE A 166 14.10 -11.47 3.47
N GLY A 167 13.32 -10.46 3.82
CA GLY A 167 13.12 -9.26 3.03
C GLY A 167 13.07 -8.01 3.88
N ILE A 168 12.68 -6.92 3.25
CA ILE A 168 12.44 -5.59 3.84
C ILE A 168 11.14 -5.03 3.26
N ALA A 169 10.36 -4.27 4.04
CA ALA A 169 9.15 -3.63 3.55
C ALA A 169 9.46 -2.15 3.25
N LEU A 170 9.32 -1.75 1.99
CA LEU A 170 9.65 -0.41 1.51
C LEU A 170 8.37 0.36 1.21
N ASP A 171 8.23 1.55 1.80
CA ASP A 171 7.19 2.50 1.42
C ASP A 171 7.48 3.05 0.02
N SER A 172 6.46 3.03 -0.85
CA SER A 172 6.60 3.62 -2.16
C SER A 172 5.27 4.09 -2.74
N LYS A 173 5.19 5.39 -2.95
CA LYS A 173 4.25 6.01 -3.90
C LYS A 173 4.70 5.72 -5.33
N TRP A 174 3.75 5.74 -6.26
CA TRP A 174 4.09 5.97 -7.66
C TRP A 174 4.17 7.48 -7.93
N TYR A 175 5.11 7.90 -8.78
CA TYR A 175 5.21 9.28 -9.26
C TYR A 175 4.99 9.35 -10.76
N GLU A 176 3.98 10.10 -11.16
CA GLU A 176 3.69 10.42 -12.54
C GLU A 176 4.25 11.82 -12.88
N PRO A 177 4.90 12.07 -14.02
CA PRO A 177 5.40 13.41 -14.36
C PRO A 177 4.24 14.41 -14.44
N LEU A 178 4.36 15.61 -13.87
CA LEU A 178 3.24 16.57 -13.86
C LEU A 178 2.85 17.01 -15.28
N SER A 179 3.81 17.11 -16.19
CA SER A 179 3.61 17.43 -17.60
C SER A 179 4.51 16.58 -18.50
N ASP A 180 4.29 16.62 -19.82
CA ASP A 180 5.01 15.78 -20.78
C ASP A 180 6.45 16.23 -21.06
N VAL A 181 6.90 17.35 -20.49
CA VAL A 181 8.26 17.88 -20.69
C VAL A 181 9.29 16.96 -20.04
N ASN A 182 10.47 16.86 -20.66
CA ASN A 182 11.53 15.94 -20.21
C ASN A 182 11.95 16.18 -18.75
N GLU A 183 12.00 17.44 -18.30
CA GLU A 183 12.39 17.76 -16.92
C GLU A 183 11.42 17.18 -15.87
N ASP A 184 10.12 17.10 -16.18
CA ASP A 184 9.14 16.53 -15.26
C ASP A 184 9.19 14.99 -15.28
N ARG A 185 9.52 14.39 -16.43
CA ARG A 185 9.82 12.94 -16.53
C ARG A 185 11.04 12.57 -15.70
N GLU A 186 12.11 13.36 -15.82
CA GLU A 186 13.30 13.21 -14.98
C GLU A 186 12.99 13.47 -13.50
N ALA A 187 12.12 14.42 -13.18
CA ALA A 187 11.70 14.67 -11.80
C ALA A 187 10.92 13.49 -11.21
N ALA A 188 9.99 12.89 -11.95
CA ALA A 188 9.29 11.68 -11.52
C ALA A 188 10.26 10.52 -11.29
N ALA A 189 11.23 10.32 -12.18
CA ALA A 189 12.29 9.32 -11.99
C ALA A 189 13.15 9.61 -10.74
N ARG A 190 13.52 10.87 -10.50
CA ARG A 190 14.25 11.25 -9.28
C ARG A 190 13.42 11.05 -8.01
N ALA A 191 12.11 11.29 -8.06
CA ALA A 191 11.23 11.01 -6.94
C ALA A 191 11.21 9.51 -6.60
N MET A 192 11.16 8.64 -7.61
CA MET A 192 11.29 7.20 -7.43
C MET A 192 12.66 6.79 -6.87
N ASP A 193 13.75 7.41 -7.34
CA ASP A 193 15.09 7.16 -6.81
C ASP A 193 15.22 7.55 -5.34
N PHE A 194 14.66 8.69 -4.92
CA PHE A 194 14.75 9.17 -3.55
C PHE A 194 13.78 8.49 -2.57
N GLU A 195 12.69 7.88 -3.05
CA GLU A 195 11.74 7.13 -2.21
C GLU A 195 12.08 5.64 -2.18
N LEU A 196 11.90 4.94 -3.31
CA LEU A 196 12.16 3.50 -3.40
C LEU A 196 13.64 3.18 -3.60
N GLY A 197 14.29 3.88 -4.53
CA GLY A 197 15.67 3.61 -4.94
C GLY A 197 16.69 3.82 -3.82
N TRP A 198 16.42 4.71 -2.86
CA TRP A 198 17.33 4.99 -1.76
C TRP A 198 17.69 3.73 -0.97
N PHE A 199 16.73 2.81 -0.83
CA PHE A 199 16.96 1.51 -0.18
C PHE A 199 17.11 0.38 -1.19
N LEU A 200 16.32 0.36 -2.26
CA LEU A 200 16.32 -0.78 -3.18
C LEU A 200 17.55 -0.80 -4.10
N ASP A 201 18.10 0.34 -4.54
CA ASP A 201 19.33 0.34 -5.35
C ASP A 201 20.53 -0.22 -4.56
N PRO A 202 20.80 0.16 -3.30
CA PRO A 202 21.84 -0.49 -2.50
C PRO A 202 21.65 -2.00 -2.35
N LEU A 203 20.41 -2.45 -2.10
CA LEU A 203 20.12 -3.87 -1.91
C LEU A 203 20.24 -4.69 -3.20
N MET A 204 20.01 -4.08 -4.36
CA MET A 204 20.07 -4.76 -5.66
C MET A 204 21.45 -4.64 -6.32
N PHE A 205 22.14 -3.51 -6.12
CA PHE A 205 23.34 -3.14 -6.88
C PHE A 205 24.55 -2.76 -6.01
N GLY A 206 24.38 -2.61 -4.69
CA GLY A 206 25.46 -2.27 -3.76
C GLY A 206 25.84 -0.78 -3.71
N HIS A 207 25.05 0.10 -4.33
CA HIS A 207 25.28 1.55 -4.30
C HIS A 207 23.96 2.32 -4.31
N TYR A 208 23.97 3.55 -3.78
CA TYR A 208 22.83 4.46 -3.87
C TYR A 208 22.51 4.87 -5.33
N PRO A 209 21.30 5.37 -5.63
CA PRO A 209 20.98 5.89 -6.96
C PRO A 209 21.93 7.02 -7.38
N ALA A 210 22.28 7.06 -8.67
CA ALA A 210 23.19 8.09 -9.20
C ALA A 210 22.66 9.52 -9.01
N SER A 211 21.34 9.69 -9.08
CA SER A 211 20.67 10.98 -8.81
C SER A 211 20.90 11.45 -7.38
N MET A 212 20.81 10.55 -6.40
CA MET A 212 21.08 10.84 -4.99
C MET A 212 22.56 11.18 -4.77
N GLN A 213 23.49 10.36 -5.28
CA GLN A 213 24.92 10.62 -5.15
C GLN A 213 25.29 12.02 -5.68
N LYS A 214 24.72 12.41 -6.83
CA LYS A 214 24.94 13.73 -7.43
C LYS A 214 24.31 14.88 -6.64
N LEU A 215 23.07 14.73 -6.16
CA LEU A 215 22.32 15.84 -5.55
C LEU A 215 22.62 16.03 -4.07
N VAL A 216 22.88 14.93 -3.35
CA VAL A 216 23.17 14.95 -1.91
C VAL A 216 24.66 15.25 -1.66
N GLY A 217 25.55 14.68 -2.48
CA GLY A 217 27.00 14.86 -2.38
C GLY A 217 27.57 14.26 -1.10
N ASP A 218 28.50 14.97 -0.46
CA ASP A 218 29.26 14.49 0.71
C ASP A 218 28.41 14.19 1.96
N ARG A 219 27.14 14.59 1.98
CA ARG A 219 26.20 14.26 3.06
C ARG A 219 25.66 12.83 2.96
N LEU A 220 25.75 12.20 1.78
CA LEU A 220 25.38 10.80 1.59
C LEU A 220 26.57 9.94 1.98
N PRO A 221 26.46 9.06 3.00
CA PRO A 221 27.53 8.14 3.35
C PRO A 221 27.94 7.28 2.16
N GLN A 222 29.23 6.92 2.09
CA GLN A 222 29.75 6.05 1.06
C GLN A 222 29.93 4.65 1.62
N PHE A 223 29.44 3.64 0.89
CA PHE A 223 29.81 2.26 1.19
C PHE A 223 31.27 2.03 0.82
N SER A 224 32.03 1.45 1.74
CA SER A 224 33.27 0.76 1.39
C SER A 224 32.99 -0.40 0.44
N ASN A 225 34.03 -0.91 -0.24
CA ASN A 225 33.88 -2.09 -1.10
C ASN A 225 33.32 -3.31 -0.35
N GLN A 226 33.67 -3.46 0.93
CA GLN A 226 33.17 -4.56 1.76
C GLN A 226 31.69 -4.39 2.10
N GLU A 227 31.27 -3.18 2.48
CA GLU A 227 29.86 -2.90 2.79
C GLU A 227 29.00 -2.99 1.54
N SER A 228 29.48 -2.50 0.40
CA SER A 228 28.78 -2.62 -0.89
C SER A 228 28.51 -4.08 -1.25
N GLN A 229 29.51 -4.95 -1.08
CA GLN A 229 29.37 -6.40 -1.28
C GLN A 229 28.44 -7.06 -0.25
N LEU A 230 28.44 -6.55 0.99
CA LEU A 230 27.58 -7.06 2.05
C LEU A 230 26.10 -6.72 1.77
N VAL A 231 25.81 -5.48 1.37
CA VAL A 231 24.45 -4.99 1.14
C VAL A 231 23.87 -5.51 -0.18
N SER A 232 24.68 -5.61 -1.23
CA SER A 232 24.22 -6.10 -2.54
C SER A 232 23.73 -7.56 -2.46
N GLY A 233 22.51 -7.79 -2.94
CA GLY A 233 21.86 -9.09 -2.95
C GLY A 233 21.41 -9.61 -1.57
N SER A 234 21.29 -8.72 -0.57
CA SER A 234 20.94 -9.10 0.81
C SER A 234 19.43 -9.28 1.07
N LEU A 235 18.67 -9.74 0.06
CA LEU A 235 17.23 -10.02 0.19
C LEU A 235 16.83 -11.29 -0.58
N ASP A 236 15.80 -11.97 -0.08
CA ASP A 236 15.11 -13.07 -0.76
C ASP A 236 13.81 -12.60 -1.43
N PHE A 237 13.20 -11.52 -0.92
CA PHE A 237 12.00 -10.89 -1.49
C PHE A 237 11.97 -9.39 -1.13
N VAL A 238 11.19 -8.63 -1.89
CA VAL A 238 10.90 -7.20 -1.64
C VAL A 238 9.48 -7.05 -1.12
N GLY A 239 9.32 -6.48 0.06
CA GLY A 239 8.03 -6.01 0.55
C GLY A 239 7.76 -4.60 0.02
N ILE A 240 6.56 -4.34 -0.49
CA ILE A 240 6.13 -3.02 -0.93
C ILE A 240 4.90 -2.59 -0.15
N ASN A 241 5.02 -1.46 0.55
CA ASN A 241 3.92 -0.75 1.16
C ASN A 241 3.48 0.36 0.21
N HIS A 242 2.32 0.20 -0.40
CA HIS A 242 1.83 1.14 -1.41
C HIS A 242 0.42 1.58 -1.06
N TYR A 243 0.17 2.89 -1.17
CA TYR A 243 -1.12 3.47 -0.81
C TYR A 243 -1.67 4.44 -1.87
N THR A 244 -0.79 5.20 -2.52
CA THR A 244 -1.18 6.39 -3.29
C THR A 244 -0.19 6.70 -4.42
N THR A 245 -0.58 7.63 -5.28
CA THR A 245 0.23 8.16 -6.38
C THR A 245 0.19 9.67 -6.36
N LEU A 246 1.31 10.31 -6.72
CA LEU A 246 1.39 11.77 -6.86
C LEU A 246 1.95 12.15 -8.22
N TYR A 247 1.71 13.38 -8.63
CA TYR A 247 2.46 14.01 -9.71
C TYR A 247 3.77 14.59 -9.18
N ALA A 248 4.83 14.55 -9.98
CA ALA A 248 6.11 15.20 -9.68
C ALA A 248 6.54 16.13 -10.81
N ARG A 249 7.06 17.30 -10.46
CA ARG A 249 7.69 18.23 -11.40
C ARG A 249 9.05 18.68 -10.90
N ASN A 250 9.88 19.18 -11.82
CA ASN A 250 11.19 19.71 -11.48
C ASN A 250 11.06 20.98 -10.60
N ASP A 251 11.77 21.03 -9.48
CA ASP A 251 11.93 22.26 -8.69
C ASP A 251 13.09 23.09 -9.23
N ARG A 252 12.84 23.88 -10.28
CA ARG A 252 13.85 24.74 -10.91
C ARG A 252 14.42 25.79 -9.97
N MET A 253 13.59 26.33 -9.06
CA MET A 253 14.00 27.46 -8.23
C MET A 253 14.83 27.02 -7.03
N ARG A 254 14.61 25.79 -6.53
CA ARG A 254 15.33 25.21 -5.38
C ARG A 254 15.39 26.13 -4.15
N ILE A 255 14.39 27.02 -3.99
CA ILE A 255 14.36 28.00 -2.88
C ILE A 255 14.32 27.26 -1.55
N ARG A 256 13.51 26.19 -1.45
CA ARG A 256 13.44 25.34 -0.26
C ARG A 256 14.80 24.74 0.08
N LYS A 257 15.53 24.26 -0.93
CA LYS A 257 16.88 23.72 -0.74
C LYS A 257 17.86 24.79 -0.27
N LEU A 258 17.78 26.00 -0.83
CA LEU A 258 18.64 27.12 -0.44
C LEU A 258 18.40 27.57 1.00
N VAL A 259 17.14 27.60 1.44
CA VAL A 259 16.74 28.09 2.77
C VAL A 259 16.95 27.03 3.85
N MET A 260 16.54 25.79 3.59
CA MET A 260 16.49 24.74 4.62
C MET A 260 17.67 23.77 4.52
N ASN A 261 18.08 23.43 3.29
CA ASN A 261 19.10 22.43 3.00
C ASN A 261 18.79 21.01 3.54
N ASP A 262 17.54 20.73 3.86
CA ASP A 262 17.07 19.45 4.42
C ASP A 262 17.08 18.30 3.37
N ALA A 263 17.11 17.05 3.83
CA ALA A 263 17.18 15.85 2.98
C ALA A 263 15.97 15.72 2.03
N SER A 264 14.77 16.03 2.51
CA SER A 264 13.51 16.04 1.78
C SER A 264 13.50 17.01 0.59
N THR A 265 14.41 17.98 0.58
CA THR A 265 14.55 18.96 -0.53
C THR A 265 15.61 18.55 -1.57
N ASP A 266 16.38 17.49 -1.31
CA ASP A 266 17.51 17.11 -2.17
C ASP A 266 17.08 16.55 -3.52
N SER A 267 15.94 15.87 -3.59
CA SER A 267 15.38 15.30 -4.83
C SER A 267 15.13 16.35 -5.92
N ALA A 268 15.05 17.63 -5.53
CA ALA A 268 14.75 18.76 -6.41
C ALA A 268 13.44 18.53 -7.20
N ILE A 269 12.42 18.07 -6.49
CA ILE A 269 11.08 17.85 -7.02
C ILE A 269 10.05 18.63 -6.20
N ILE A 270 8.94 18.97 -6.86
CA ILE A 270 7.71 19.39 -6.20
C ILE A 270 6.66 18.33 -6.54
N SER A 271 6.15 17.66 -5.51
CA SER A 271 5.07 16.69 -5.64
C SER A 271 3.72 17.33 -5.38
N THR A 272 2.67 16.83 -6.04
CA THR A 272 1.30 17.31 -5.86
C THR A 272 0.29 16.27 -6.31
N ALA A 273 -0.89 16.28 -5.70
CA ALA A 273 -2.03 15.49 -6.14
C ALA A 273 -2.82 16.16 -7.28
N TYR A 274 -2.41 17.34 -7.76
CA TYR A 274 -3.20 18.15 -8.71
C TYR A 274 -2.46 18.38 -10.03
N ARG A 275 -3.15 18.15 -11.15
CA ARG A 275 -2.72 18.54 -12.50
C ARG A 275 -3.83 19.36 -13.15
N ASN A 276 -3.52 20.58 -13.58
CA ASN A 276 -4.49 21.51 -14.20
C ASN A 276 -5.76 21.72 -13.35
N GLY A 277 -5.60 21.84 -12.03
CA GLY A 277 -6.70 22.01 -11.07
C GLY A 277 -7.52 20.75 -10.78
N LYS A 278 -7.23 19.62 -11.45
CA LYS A 278 -7.89 18.34 -11.19
C LYS A 278 -7.04 17.48 -10.27
N LYS A 279 -7.68 16.90 -9.25
CA LYS A 279 -7.05 15.94 -8.34
C LYS A 279 -6.83 14.60 -9.05
N ILE A 280 -5.74 13.91 -8.74
CA ILE A 280 -5.32 12.64 -9.36
C ILE A 280 -6.28 11.48 -9.08
N GLY A 281 -6.97 11.54 -7.94
CA GLY A 281 -7.95 10.55 -7.50
C GLY A 281 -8.75 11.07 -6.30
N GLU A 282 -9.80 10.35 -5.90
CA GLU A 282 -10.53 10.65 -4.68
C GLU A 282 -9.60 10.59 -3.45
N THR A 283 -9.87 11.37 -2.40
CA THR A 283 -9.09 11.34 -1.14
C THR A 283 -9.83 10.51 -0.10
N ALA A 284 -9.11 9.66 0.62
CA ALA A 284 -9.62 8.97 1.80
C ALA A 284 -9.74 9.96 3.00
N ALA A 285 -9.81 9.47 4.23
CA ALA A 285 -9.87 10.36 5.39
C ALA A 285 -8.55 11.11 5.60
N SER A 286 -7.42 10.42 5.39
CA SER A 286 -6.10 11.03 5.41
C SER A 286 -5.86 11.91 4.19
N SER A 287 -5.44 13.15 4.40
CA SER A 287 -5.26 14.14 3.33
C SER A 287 -4.18 13.76 2.31
N TRP A 288 -3.25 12.89 2.68
CA TRP A 288 -2.15 12.41 1.84
C TRP A 288 -2.54 11.19 0.97
N LEU A 289 -3.63 10.51 1.30
CA LEU A 289 -4.02 9.25 0.68
C LEU A 289 -5.04 9.51 -0.44
N HIS A 290 -4.55 9.42 -1.67
CA HIS A 290 -5.35 9.52 -2.88
C HIS A 290 -5.54 8.13 -3.50
N ILE A 291 -6.77 7.80 -3.85
CA ILE A 291 -7.16 6.50 -4.41
C ILE A 291 -6.77 6.48 -5.89
N VAL A 292 -5.63 5.86 -6.20
CA VAL A 292 -5.04 5.80 -7.54
C VAL A 292 -4.52 4.38 -7.85
N PRO A 293 -5.40 3.41 -8.12
CA PRO A 293 -5.04 1.99 -8.25
C PRO A 293 -4.01 1.68 -9.33
N TRP A 294 -4.06 2.38 -10.46
CA TRP A 294 -3.12 2.19 -11.57
C TRP A 294 -1.66 2.54 -11.20
N GLY A 295 -1.44 3.28 -10.12
CA GLY A 295 -0.11 3.52 -9.57
C GLY A 295 0.58 2.25 -9.10
N LEU A 296 -0.17 1.32 -8.50
CA LEU A 296 0.37 0.02 -8.06
C LEU A 296 0.84 -0.81 -9.27
N PHE A 297 0.07 -0.81 -10.36
CA PHE A 297 0.45 -1.47 -11.60
C PHE A 297 1.79 -0.93 -12.14
N ASN A 298 1.93 0.39 -12.25
CA ASN A 298 3.14 1.02 -12.74
C ASN A 298 4.33 0.80 -11.81
N LEU A 299 4.11 0.81 -10.49
CA LEU A 299 5.14 0.52 -9.51
C LEU A 299 5.66 -0.92 -9.64
N MET A 300 4.78 -1.91 -9.77
CA MET A 300 5.21 -3.30 -9.96
C MET A 300 5.97 -3.48 -11.28
N LYS A 301 5.50 -2.83 -12.36
CA LYS A 301 6.20 -2.83 -13.64
C LYS A 301 7.60 -2.20 -13.52
N HIS A 302 7.70 -1.07 -12.83
CA HIS A 302 8.97 -0.41 -12.56
C HIS A 302 9.91 -1.33 -11.76
N VAL A 303 9.40 -2.00 -10.73
CA VAL A 303 10.20 -2.94 -9.92
C VAL A 303 10.72 -4.09 -10.78
N LYS A 304 9.86 -4.66 -11.63
CA LYS A 304 10.23 -5.71 -12.58
C LYS A 304 11.32 -5.26 -13.55
N GLU A 305 11.12 -4.12 -14.21
CA GLU A 305 11.99 -3.63 -15.28
C GLU A 305 13.34 -3.14 -14.76
N LYS A 306 13.37 -2.40 -13.63
CA LYS A 306 14.61 -1.84 -13.07
C LYS A 306 15.40 -2.87 -12.28
N TYR A 307 14.75 -3.73 -11.51
CA TYR A 307 15.41 -4.61 -10.53
C TYR A 307 15.38 -6.10 -10.89
N GLY A 308 15.01 -6.46 -12.12
CA GLY A 308 15.12 -7.85 -12.60
C GLY A 308 14.04 -8.80 -12.06
N ASN A 309 12.84 -8.28 -11.78
CA ASN A 309 11.65 -9.05 -11.37
C ASN A 309 11.83 -9.92 -10.10
N PRO A 310 12.34 -9.36 -8.98
CA PRO A 310 12.46 -10.10 -7.74
C PRO A 310 11.08 -10.56 -7.23
N PRO A 311 11.01 -11.58 -6.35
CA PRO A 311 9.79 -11.87 -5.60
C PRO A 311 9.30 -10.63 -4.84
N VAL A 312 8.04 -10.24 -5.03
CA VAL A 312 7.41 -9.11 -4.36
C VAL A 312 6.23 -9.56 -3.52
N PHE A 313 6.10 -9.03 -2.31
CA PHE A 313 4.88 -9.08 -1.52
C PHE A 313 4.36 -7.65 -1.34
N ILE A 314 3.06 -7.42 -1.57
CA ILE A 314 2.45 -6.16 -1.13
C ILE A 314 2.23 -6.29 0.37
N THR A 315 3.12 -5.71 1.16
CA THR A 315 3.18 -5.88 2.61
C THR A 315 2.26 -4.94 3.37
N GLU A 316 1.80 -3.87 2.71
CA GLU A 316 0.69 -3.02 3.14
C GLU A 316 0.00 -2.37 1.92
N ASN A 317 -1.33 -2.36 1.94
CA ASN A 317 -2.18 -1.53 1.09
C ASN A 317 -3.54 -1.35 1.77
N GLY A 318 -4.12 -0.16 1.71
CA GLY A 318 -5.43 0.11 2.33
C GLY A 318 -5.82 1.57 2.32
N MET A 319 -6.95 1.88 2.94
CA MET A 319 -7.43 3.24 3.11
C MET A 319 -8.13 3.43 4.46
N ASP A 320 -8.25 4.69 4.86
CA ASP A 320 -8.80 5.07 6.16
C ASP A 320 -10.14 5.81 6.07
N ASP A 321 -10.96 5.59 7.09
CA ASP A 321 -12.17 6.36 7.36
C ASP A 321 -11.95 7.32 8.51
N ALA A 322 -12.64 8.46 8.50
CA ALA A 322 -12.57 9.42 9.59
C ALA A 322 -13.27 8.86 10.83
N ASN A 323 -12.62 8.94 11.99
CA ASN A 323 -13.25 8.60 13.27
C ASN A 323 -14.11 9.78 13.76
N ASN A 324 -15.30 9.93 13.18
CA ASN A 324 -16.23 10.95 13.60
C ASN A 324 -17.14 10.43 14.73
N ARG A 325 -17.02 11.06 15.92
CA ARG A 325 -17.83 10.73 17.11
C ARG A 325 -19.35 10.87 16.92
N PHE A 326 -19.79 11.57 15.88
CA PHE A 326 -21.20 11.78 15.58
C PHE A 326 -21.76 10.78 14.56
N SER A 327 -20.91 9.93 13.96
CA SER A 327 -21.36 8.89 13.05
C SER A 327 -22.06 7.77 13.80
N ARG A 328 -23.17 7.27 13.23
CA ARG A 328 -23.84 6.06 13.74
C ARG A 328 -22.99 4.83 13.45
N LEU A 329 -22.95 3.88 14.38
CA LEU A 329 -22.13 2.67 14.23
C LEU A 329 -22.51 1.92 12.95
N GLU A 330 -23.80 1.80 12.64
CA GLU A 330 -24.26 1.12 11.43
C GLU A 330 -23.66 1.74 10.16
N THR A 331 -23.52 3.07 10.11
CA THR A 331 -22.89 3.77 8.98
C THR A 331 -21.38 3.55 8.94
N VAL A 332 -20.70 3.54 10.10
CA VAL A 332 -19.24 3.31 10.17
C VAL A 332 -18.88 1.89 9.74
N LEU A 333 -19.75 0.92 10.00
CA LEU A 333 -19.55 -0.46 9.58
C LEU A 333 -19.78 -0.69 8.08
N GLN A 334 -20.48 0.21 7.38
CA GLN A 334 -20.67 0.14 5.93
C GLN A 334 -19.54 0.88 5.20
N ASP A 335 -18.39 0.22 5.09
CA ASP A 335 -17.16 0.78 4.51
C ASP A 335 -16.97 0.44 3.02
N ASP A 336 -18.02 0.66 2.22
CA ASP A 336 -18.05 0.35 0.77
C ASP A 336 -16.89 0.99 -0.01
N LYS A 337 -16.42 2.16 0.43
CA LYS A 337 -15.25 2.82 -0.16
C LYS A 337 -13.97 2.01 0.02
N ARG A 338 -13.78 1.39 1.19
CA ARG A 338 -12.65 0.48 1.46
C ARG A 338 -12.75 -0.77 0.61
N ILE A 339 -13.95 -1.32 0.42
CA ILE A 339 -14.19 -2.45 -0.48
C ILE A 339 -13.77 -2.09 -1.91
N GLN A 340 -14.27 -0.95 -2.43
CA GLN A 340 -13.93 -0.49 -3.78
C GLN A 340 -12.42 -0.23 -3.93
N TYR A 341 -11.78 0.37 -2.92
CA TYR A 341 -10.34 0.57 -2.90
C TYR A 341 -9.59 -0.75 -3.09
N HIS A 342 -9.87 -1.76 -2.25
CA HIS A 342 -9.18 -3.04 -2.34
C HIS A 342 -9.47 -3.77 -3.65
N ASN A 343 -10.72 -3.75 -4.12
CA ASN A 343 -11.09 -4.32 -5.40
C ASN A 343 -10.25 -3.73 -6.55
N ASP A 344 -10.12 -2.40 -6.61
CA ASP A 344 -9.45 -1.74 -7.72
C ASP A 344 -7.92 -1.89 -7.66
N TYR A 345 -7.33 -1.84 -6.46
CA TYR A 345 -5.89 -2.05 -6.28
C TYR A 345 -5.51 -3.51 -6.56
N MET A 346 -6.30 -4.49 -6.08
CA MET A 346 -6.05 -5.90 -6.39
C MET A 346 -6.28 -6.21 -7.86
N SER A 347 -7.26 -5.59 -8.52
CA SER A 347 -7.45 -5.70 -9.97
C SER A 347 -6.25 -5.13 -10.75
N SER A 348 -5.73 -3.98 -10.33
CA SER A 348 -4.53 -3.38 -10.93
C SER A 348 -3.28 -4.23 -10.70
N LEU A 349 -3.15 -4.85 -9.53
CA LEU A 349 -2.09 -5.79 -9.21
C LEU A 349 -2.17 -7.05 -10.07
N LEU A 350 -3.37 -7.59 -10.26
CA LEU A 350 -3.62 -8.75 -11.10
C LEU A 350 -3.24 -8.48 -12.56
N ASP A 351 -3.51 -7.27 -13.05
CA ASP A 351 -3.06 -6.83 -14.36
C ASP A 351 -1.52 -6.78 -14.46
N ALA A 352 -0.83 -6.31 -13.41
CA ALA A 352 0.64 -6.31 -13.38
C ALA A 352 1.21 -7.74 -13.43
N ILE A 353 0.55 -8.69 -12.77
CA ILE A 353 0.93 -10.11 -12.79
C ILE A 353 0.65 -10.72 -14.17
N ARG A 354 -0.59 -10.61 -14.65
CA ARG A 354 -1.07 -11.36 -15.84
C ARG A 354 -0.61 -10.75 -17.16
N LYS A 355 -0.57 -9.42 -17.27
CA LYS A 355 -0.25 -8.72 -18.51
C LYS A 355 1.24 -8.39 -18.62
N GLU A 356 1.87 -8.04 -17.50
CA GLU A 356 3.27 -7.60 -17.48
C GLU A 356 4.24 -8.64 -16.89
N GLY A 357 3.74 -9.75 -16.31
CA GLY A 357 4.57 -10.82 -15.77
C GLY A 357 5.32 -10.43 -14.48
N CYS A 358 4.79 -9.50 -13.69
CA CYS A 358 5.39 -9.11 -12.41
C CYS A 358 5.30 -10.25 -11.39
N ASN A 359 6.41 -10.55 -10.71
CA ASN A 359 6.53 -11.66 -9.74
C ASN A 359 5.99 -11.27 -8.36
N VAL A 360 4.67 -11.07 -8.26
CA VAL A 360 3.99 -10.77 -7.00
C VAL A 360 3.44 -12.05 -6.38
N GLN A 361 3.71 -12.26 -5.08
CA GLN A 361 3.47 -13.52 -4.36
C GLN A 361 2.50 -13.41 -3.20
N GLY A 362 2.06 -12.20 -2.84
CA GLY A 362 1.04 -12.01 -1.80
C GLY A 362 0.63 -10.56 -1.62
N TYR A 363 -0.46 -10.38 -0.90
CA TYR A 363 -1.09 -9.08 -0.65
C TYR A 363 -1.61 -9.01 0.80
N PHE A 364 -1.17 -8.00 1.53
CA PHE A 364 -1.52 -7.77 2.93
C PHE A 364 -2.27 -6.45 3.07
N VAL A 365 -3.47 -6.53 3.63
CA VAL A 365 -4.32 -5.37 3.92
C VAL A 365 -3.79 -4.63 5.14
N TRP A 366 -3.59 -3.31 4.99
CA TRP A 366 -3.52 -2.39 6.12
C TRP A 366 -4.92 -1.82 6.40
N SER A 367 -5.60 -2.22 7.48
CA SER A 367 -5.14 -3.07 8.58
C SER A 367 -6.18 -4.09 9.01
N LEU A 368 -5.77 -5.09 9.80
CA LEU A 368 -6.71 -6.04 10.41
C LEU A 368 -7.72 -5.32 11.32
N LEU A 369 -7.22 -4.46 12.21
CA LEU A 369 -8.00 -3.74 13.21
C LEU A 369 -7.79 -2.24 13.06
N ASP A 370 -8.79 -1.43 13.42
CA ASP A 370 -8.54 -0.02 13.72
C ASP A 370 -7.49 0.06 14.83
N ASN A 371 -6.50 0.92 14.67
CA ASN A 371 -5.33 0.97 15.53
C ASN A 371 -4.86 2.43 15.75
N TRP A 372 -3.74 2.59 16.43
CA TRP A 372 -3.16 3.91 16.70
C TRP A 372 -2.30 4.31 15.49
N GLU A 373 -2.84 5.20 14.65
CA GLU A 373 -2.22 5.65 13.41
C GLU A 373 -1.21 6.77 13.69
N TRP A 374 -0.12 6.42 14.36
CA TRP A 374 1.00 7.33 14.62
C TRP A 374 0.54 8.70 15.15
N ASN A 375 0.96 9.78 14.50
CA ASN A 375 0.59 11.16 14.85
C ASN A 375 -0.89 11.49 14.66
N SER A 376 -1.62 10.71 13.87
CA SER A 376 -3.08 10.84 13.74
C SER A 376 -3.81 10.21 14.92
N GLY A 377 -3.11 9.41 15.76
CA GLY A 377 -3.70 8.69 16.87
C GLY A 377 -4.90 7.85 16.42
N TYR A 378 -6.04 8.01 17.10
CA TYR A 378 -7.28 7.31 16.75
C TYR A 378 -8.24 8.15 15.89
N THR A 379 -7.77 9.24 15.25
CA THR A 379 -8.65 10.13 14.47
C THR A 379 -9.07 9.55 13.12
N VAL A 380 -8.38 8.52 12.66
CA VAL A 380 -8.64 7.78 11.43
C VAL A 380 -8.66 6.28 11.71
N ARG A 381 -9.27 5.50 10.81
CA ARG A 381 -9.58 4.08 11.00
C ARG A 381 -9.25 3.29 9.75
N PHE A 382 -8.16 2.50 9.78
CA PHE A 382 -7.71 1.65 8.67
C PHE A 382 -8.28 0.22 8.70
N GLY A 383 -8.88 -0.21 9.81
CA GLY A 383 -9.18 -1.61 10.05
C GLY A 383 -10.29 -2.20 9.20
N LEU A 384 -10.16 -3.48 8.85
CA LEU A 384 -11.30 -4.30 8.44
C LEU A 384 -12.28 -4.51 9.60
N TYR A 385 -11.77 -4.64 10.82
CA TYR A 385 -12.59 -4.63 12.03
C TYR A 385 -12.58 -3.25 12.67
N TYR A 386 -13.78 -2.76 12.96
CA TYR A 386 -13.99 -1.62 13.84
C TYR A 386 -13.57 -1.97 15.26
N ILE A 387 -12.85 -1.07 15.92
CA ILE A 387 -12.58 -1.15 17.36
C ILE A 387 -13.43 -0.13 18.11
N ASP A 388 -14.28 -0.63 18.99
CA ASP A 388 -15.02 0.20 19.93
C ASP A 388 -14.13 0.59 21.12
N TYR A 389 -13.52 1.78 21.01
CA TYR A 389 -12.67 2.33 22.07
C TYR A 389 -13.41 2.60 23.39
N ASN A 390 -14.74 2.69 23.36
CA ASN A 390 -15.57 2.95 24.55
C ASN A 390 -16.15 1.66 25.15
N ASN A 391 -16.00 0.52 24.48
CA ASN A 391 -16.55 -0.77 24.91
C ASN A 391 -15.48 -1.86 24.90
N ASN A 392 -14.52 -1.76 25.83
CA ASN A 392 -13.48 -2.76 26.08
C ASN A 392 -12.70 -3.18 24.81
N LEU A 393 -12.51 -2.24 23.87
CA LEU A 393 -11.86 -2.49 22.58
C LEU A 393 -12.54 -3.63 21.80
N THR A 394 -13.87 -3.74 21.84
CA THR A 394 -14.60 -4.81 21.13
C THR A 394 -14.34 -4.73 19.62
N ARG A 395 -14.10 -5.88 18.99
CA ARG A 395 -13.86 -6.02 17.55
C ARG A 395 -15.19 -6.28 16.86
N ILE A 396 -15.59 -5.40 15.94
CA ILE A 396 -16.85 -5.51 15.21
C ILE A 396 -16.51 -5.55 13.71
N PRO A 397 -16.95 -6.57 12.95
CA PRO A 397 -16.65 -6.65 11.53
C PRO A 397 -17.33 -5.51 10.76
N LYS A 398 -16.56 -4.82 9.90
CA LYS A 398 -17.13 -3.92 8.89
C LYS A 398 -17.57 -4.74 7.66
N ALA A 399 -18.27 -4.13 6.71
CA ALA A 399 -18.72 -4.76 5.48
C ALA A 399 -17.56 -5.35 4.67
N SER A 400 -16.38 -4.73 4.72
CA SER A 400 -15.16 -5.25 4.11
C SER A 400 -14.74 -6.62 4.63
N VAL A 401 -15.04 -7.00 5.88
CA VAL A 401 -14.79 -8.36 6.40
C VAL A 401 -15.61 -9.38 5.63
N GLU A 402 -16.89 -9.11 5.40
CA GLU A 402 -17.76 -10.00 4.64
C GLU A 402 -17.29 -10.13 3.19
N TRP A 403 -16.91 -9.01 2.56
CA TRP A 403 -16.39 -8.99 1.20
C TRP A 403 -15.11 -9.83 1.05
N PHE A 404 -14.12 -9.66 1.93
CA PHE A 404 -12.91 -10.48 1.92
C PHE A 404 -13.20 -11.95 2.20
N SER A 405 -14.15 -12.26 3.10
CA SER A 405 -14.55 -13.64 3.39
C SER A 405 -15.12 -14.35 2.15
N GLN A 406 -15.95 -13.63 1.37
CA GLN A 406 -16.49 -14.15 0.12
C GLN A 406 -15.41 -14.29 -0.96
N TYR A 407 -14.48 -13.32 -1.04
CA TYR A 407 -13.35 -13.37 -1.95
C TYR A 407 -12.47 -14.60 -1.67
N GLU A 408 -12.05 -14.82 -0.43
CA GLU A 408 -11.24 -16.00 -0.03
C GLU A 408 -12.01 -17.31 -0.19
N GLY A 409 -13.32 -17.33 0.11
CA GLY A 409 -14.18 -18.48 -0.11
C GLY A 409 -14.22 -18.89 -1.60
N SER A 410 -14.34 -17.92 -2.51
CA SER A 410 -14.32 -18.18 -3.96
C SER A 410 -13.00 -18.79 -4.43
N VAL A 411 -11.86 -18.30 -3.91
CA VAL A 411 -10.54 -18.83 -4.27
C VAL A 411 -10.41 -20.29 -3.83
N ASN A 412 -10.88 -20.63 -2.63
CA ASN A 412 -10.78 -21.97 -2.06
C ASN A 412 -11.67 -23.03 -2.74
N GLU A 413 -12.80 -22.64 -3.32
CA GLU A 413 -13.69 -23.55 -4.04
C GLU A 413 -13.29 -23.79 -5.51
N GLY A 414 -12.22 -23.13 -6.01
CA GLY A 414 -11.78 -23.25 -7.40
C GLY A 414 -12.83 -22.78 -8.43
N LEU A 415 -13.82 -22.02 -7.98
CA LEU A 415 -14.96 -21.52 -8.73
C LEU A 415 -15.11 -20.01 -8.45
N PRO A 416 -15.60 -19.19 -9.39
CA PRO A 416 -16.16 -17.90 -9.00
C PRO A 416 -17.27 -18.19 -7.98
N GLY A 417 -17.04 -17.81 -6.73
CA GLY A 417 -17.94 -18.11 -5.62
C GLY A 417 -19.35 -17.59 -5.93
N PRO A 418 -20.40 -18.16 -5.31
CA PRO A 418 -21.79 -17.89 -5.66
C PRO A 418 -22.26 -16.43 -5.50
N THR A 419 -21.39 -15.50 -5.06
CA THR A 419 -21.72 -14.10 -4.79
C THR A 419 -20.99 -13.06 -5.65
N ILE A 420 -20.15 -13.44 -6.62
CA ILE A 420 -19.53 -12.46 -7.55
C ILE A 420 -20.54 -11.81 -8.52
N TRP A 421 -21.81 -12.21 -8.49
CA TRP A 421 -22.88 -11.43 -9.13
C TRP A 421 -24.12 -11.36 -8.25
N ARG A 422 -24.15 -10.42 -7.31
CA ARG A 422 -25.42 -9.74 -7.01
C ARG A 422 -25.41 -8.38 -7.71
N VAL A 423 -25.45 -8.43 -9.04
CA VAL A 423 -26.04 -7.32 -9.80
C VAL A 423 -27.49 -7.23 -9.30
N VAL A 424 -27.88 -6.10 -8.71
CA VAL A 424 -29.29 -5.80 -8.52
C VAL A 424 -29.85 -5.51 -9.91
N ASP A 425 -30.17 -6.59 -10.63
CA ASP A 425 -30.90 -6.52 -11.87
C ASP A 425 -32.39 -6.44 -11.53
N PHE A 426 -33.05 -5.40 -12.03
CA PHE A 426 -34.51 -5.26 -11.95
C PHE A 426 -35.20 -5.89 -13.18
N SER A 427 -34.48 -6.65 -14.00
CA SER A 427 -35.03 -7.42 -15.11
C SER A 427 -35.49 -8.81 -14.65
N ASN A 428 -36.58 -9.28 -15.26
CA ASN A 428 -37.34 -10.46 -14.89
C ASN A 428 -37.23 -11.58 -15.93
N ALA A 429 -36.06 -11.80 -16.53
CA ALA A 429 -35.92 -12.77 -17.63
C ALA A 429 -34.90 -13.87 -17.34
N ASP A 430 -35.38 -15.12 -17.40
CA ASP A 430 -34.61 -16.35 -17.51
C ASP A 430 -33.60 -16.28 -18.68
N VAL A 431 -32.44 -16.90 -18.47
CA VAL A 431 -31.31 -17.13 -19.40
C VAL A 431 -30.20 -16.06 -19.39
N ALA A 432 -29.14 -16.33 -18.62
CA ALA A 432 -27.84 -15.66 -18.75
C ALA A 432 -27.05 -16.29 -19.91
N VAL A 433 -26.48 -15.43 -20.78
CA VAL A 433 -25.51 -15.80 -21.81
C VAL A 433 -24.16 -15.24 -21.41
N ASP A 434 -23.33 -16.06 -20.78
CA ASP A 434 -21.93 -15.75 -20.49
C ASP A 434 -21.07 -15.99 -21.75
N HIS A 435 -20.48 -14.93 -22.30
CA HIS A 435 -19.44 -15.05 -23.32
C HIS A 435 -18.05 -15.00 -22.67
N TYR A 436 -17.46 -16.16 -22.42
CA TYR A 436 -16.00 -16.28 -22.29
C TYR A 436 -15.41 -16.82 -23.59
N HIS A 437 -14.43 -16.06 -24.12
CA HIS A 437 -13.67 -16.43 -25.30
C HIS A 437 -12.78 -17.65 -25.00
N LEU A 438 -13.10 -18.77 -25.66
CA LEU A 438 -12.18 -19.89 -25.86
C LEU A 438 -12.22 -20.24 -27.35
N TYR A 439 -11.14 -19.95 -28.06
CA TYR A 439 -10.89 -20.54 -29.37
C TYR A 439 -9.88 -21.69 -29.23
N LYS A 440 -10.29 -22.89 -29.66
CA LYS A 440 -9.45 -23.74 -30.51
C LYS A 440 -10.27 -24.36 -31.64
N VAL A 441 -9.58 -24.44 -32.77
CA VAL A 441 -9.98 -24.70 -34.16
C VAL A 441 -10.44 -26.14 -34.36
N GLU A 442 -11.64 -26.33 -34.90
CA GLU A 442 -12.03 -27.20 -36.03
C GLU A 442 -13.57 -27.11 -36.18
N ASP A 443 -14.13 -27.46 -37.35
CA ASP A 443 -15.55 -27.33 -37.76
C ASP A 443 -16.09 -25.96 -38.23
N PHE A 444 -15.24 -25.11 -38.79
CA PHE A 444 -15.68 -23.92 -39.54
C PHE A 444 -15.92 -24.21 -41.04
N VAL A 445 -16.53 -25.34 -41.42
CA VAL A 445 -16.93 -25.59 -42.83
C VAL A 445 -18.17 -26.51 -42.93
N HIS A 446 -19.34 -26.10 -42.42
CA HIS A 446 -20.59 -26.60 -43.02
C HIS A 446 -21.88 -25.82 -42.72
N TYR A 447 -21.94 -24.99 -41.68
CA TYR A 447 -23.23 -24.40 -41.26
C TYR A 447 -23.50 -22.97 -41.77
N ALA A 448 -22.52 -22.34 -42.42
CA ALA A 448 -22.60 -20.95 -42.86
C ALA A 448 -23.14 -20.72 -44.29
N SER A 449 -23.53 -21.76 -45.05
CA SER A 449 -23.91 -21.58 -46.47
C SER A 449 -25.40 -21.74 -46.80
N THR A 450 -26.26 -22.17 -45.87
CA THR A 450 -27.68 -22.48 -46.20
C THR A 450 -28.70 -21.53 -45.56
N CYS A 451 -28.43 -20.97 -44.37
CA CYS A 451 -29.44 -20.13 -43.67
C CYS A 451 -29.47 -18.66 -44.11
N PHE A 452 -28.48 -18.18 -44.87
CA PHE A 452 -28.45 -16.79 -45.33
C PHE A 452 -29.23 -16.51 -46.62
N LYS A 453 -29.80 -17.53 -47.29
CA LYS A 453 -30.43 -17.33 -48.61
C LYS A 453 -31.96 -17.26 -48.61
N GLU A 454 -32.65 -17.96 -47.71
CA GLU A 454 -34.13 -18.02 -47.75
C GLU A 454 -34.85 -16.93 -46.96
N PHE A 455 -34.20 -16.31 -45.96
CA PHE A 455 -34.83 -15.26 -45.14
C PHE A 455 -34.67 -13.85 -45.74
N GLY A 456 -33.60 -13.63 -46.53
CA GLY A 456 -33.33 -12.35 -47.19
C GLY A 456 -34.34 -11.95 -48.27
N ASP A 457 -35.03 -12.92 -48.88
CA ASP A 457 -35.87 -12.65 -50.05
C ASP A 457 -37.35 -12.35 -49.69
N ARG A 458 -37.84 -12.83 -48.55
CA ARG A 458 -39.26 -12.64 -48.15
C ARG A 458 -39.54 -11.30 -47.46
N VAL A 459 -38.54 -10.71 -46.79
CA VAL A 459 -38.73 -9.44 -46.06
C VAL A 459 -38.60 -8.22 -46.98
N LYS A 460 -37.76 -8.29 -48.02
CA LYS A 460 -37.61 -7.19 -49.01
C LYS A 460 -38.84 -6.94 -49.87
N HIS A 461 -39.70 -7.95 -50.06
CA HIS A 461 -40.91 -7.83 -50.87
C HIS A 461 -42.07 -7.14 -50.14
N TRP A 462 -42.10 -7.17 -48.80
CA TRP A 462 -43.23 -6.63 -48.04
C TRP A 462 -43.11 -5.11 -47.76
N LEU A 463 -41.88 -4.60 -47.61
CA LEU A 463 -41.65 -3.18 -47.29
C LEU A 463 -41.56 -2.25 -48.52
N THR A 464 -41.53 -2.80 -49.74
CA THR A 464 -41.43 -2.00 -50.99
C THR A 464 -42.79 -1.61 -51.57
N VAL A 465 -43.91 -2.07 -51.00
CA VAL A 465 -45.23 -1.97 -51.66
C VAL A 465 -46.11 -0.84 -51.09
N ASN A 466 -45.78 -0.21 -49.95
CA ASN A 466 -46.65 0.84 -49.37
C ASN A 466 -45.90 2.03 -48.73
N ASP A 467 -45.85 3.16 -49.45
CA ASP A 467 -45.75 4.58 -49.01
C ASP A 467 -46.23 5.44 -50.22
N PRO A 468 -46.78 6.69 -50.16
CA PRO A 468 -46.46 7.81 -49.22
C PRO A 468 -47.59 8.82 -48.81
N GLY A 469 -47.36 9.63 -47.76
CA GLY A 469 -47.99 10.99 -47.66
C GLY A 469 -48.23 11.68 -46.29
N SER A 470 -47.34 12.63 -45.95
CA SER A 470 -47.56 13.97 -45.30
C SER A 470 -47.93 14.17 -43.80
N PHE A 471 -46.92 14.61 -43.01
CA PHE A 471 -46.75 15.84 -42.15
C PHE A 471 -47.86 16.42 -41.23
N ALA A 472 -47.51 16.69 -39.96
CA ALA A 472 -47.53 18.02 -39.28
C ALA A 472 -46.92 18.02 -37.85
N ILE A 473 -46.47 19.21 -37.40
CA ILE A 473 -45.52 19.55 -36.30
C ILE A 473 -46.24 20.30 -35.12
N TYR A 474 -45.51 20.51 -34.00
CA TYR A 474 -45.62 21.47 -32.85
C TYR A 474 -45.91 20.79 -31.49
N GLY A 475 -45.26 21.05 -30.34
CA GLY A 475 -44.31 22.06 -29.87
C GLY A 475 -44.76 22.62 -28.49
N TYR A 476 -43.82 22.82 -27.54
CA TYR A 476 -43.82 23.71 -26.33
C TYR A 476 -43.59 23.11 -24.91
N ASP A 477 -42.32 23.20 -24.47
CA ASP A 477 -41.70 24.15 -23.50
C ASP A 477 -42.04 24.18 -21.99
N TYR A 478 -40.97 24.29 -21.20
CA TYR A 478 -40.88 24.38 -19.74
C TYR A 478 -40.89 25.84 -19.26
N GLY A 479 -41.49 26.13 -18.09
CA GLY A 479 -41.41 27.46 -17.48
C GLY A 479 -41.77 27.49 -15.99
N ILE A 480 -40.73 27.58 -15.14
CA ILE A 480 -40.80 27.74 -13.68
C ILE A 480 -41.21 29.17 -13.29
N LYS A 481 -42.05 29.34 -12.26
CA LYS A 481 -42.09 30.49 -11.34
C LYS A 481 -42.82 30.15 -10.03
N ALA A 482 -42.19 30.42 -8.89
CA ALA A 482 -42.77 30.54 -7.54
C ALA A 482 -42.79 32.05 -7.14
N PRO A 483 -43.22 32.53 -5.94
CA PRO A 483 -44.05 31.97 -4.85
C PRO A 483 -45.19 32.94 -4.36
N GLY A 484 -46.01 32.53 -3.37
CA GLY A 484 -46.55 33.45 -2.35
C GLY A 484 -48.09 33.61 -2.20
N TYR A 485 -48.61 33.11 -1.06
CA TYR A 485 -49.70 33.61 -0.18
C TYR A 485 -50.85 34.48 -0.76
N PHE A 486 -52.10 34.05 -0.56
CA PHE A 486 -53.03 34.64 0.42
C PHE A 486 -54.25 33.74 0.67
N ASP A 487 -54.75 33.89 1.90
CA ASP A 487 -55.89 33.29 2.62
C ASP A 487 -57.24 33.32 1.88
N GLU A 488 -58.09 32.31 2.08
CA GLU A 488 -59.51 32.51 2.46
C GLU A 488 -60.19 31.19 2.92
N ASP A 489 -60.55 31.20 4.22
CA ASP A 489 -61.76 30.71 4.85
C ASP A 489 -62.14 29.20 4.96
N ARG A 490 -62.08 28.75 6.22
CA ARG A 490 -63.11 28.07 7.03
C ARG A 490 -63.77 26.78 6.50
N LYS A 491 -63.56 25.70 7.27
CA LYS A 491 -64.56 25.17 8.23
C LYS A 491 -63.98 24.06 9.10
N ALA A 492 -64.12 24.22 10.41
CA ALA A 492 -63.92 23.19 11.43
C ALA A 492 -65.22 22.40 11.66
N ALA A 493 -65.13 21.10 11.93
CA ALA A 493 -65.97 20.41 12.92
C ALA A 493 -65.49 18.95 13.13
N ALA A 494 -65.37 18.61 14.42
CA ALA A 494 -65.22 17.29 15.06
C ALA A 494 -63.84 16.64 15.05
#